data_AF-A0A069IP16-F1
#
_entry.id   AF-A0A069IP16-F1
#
_cell.length_a   1.000
_cell.length_b   1.000
_cell.length_c   1.000
_cell.angle_alpha   90.00
_cell.angle_beta   90.00
_cell.angle_gamma   90.00
#
_symmetry.space_group_name_H-M   'P 1'
#
loop_
_entity.id
_entity.type
_entity.pdbx_description
1 polymer ?
#
loop_
_entity_poly.entity_id
_entity_poly.type
_entity_poly.pdbx_seq_one_letter_code
_entity_poly.pdbx_strand_id
1 'polypeptide(L)'
;MPLIGDFVDLIAPVAPSTPGAEVFERFQTEPNTLALAVVNDDGRPVGIIERNAFTLRMAAEFGRALYAKKPAESLMDRNAPIAEAGTSAEAFFQAYGAAELGALLGGFIVVAEGRYVGVGTALQVVQAGAALHRQRAEEMGALARDLAIAEAEAVASSRAKSEFLAVMSHEIRTPLNGVLGVAALMERKLEQEELRPYVRTVIDSGQSLLRLLTDALDMSRASAGMLTLEEEPLDLSAVAFDIDALWRPRAEEKGLNLTVRTDLEAGPWVLADGMRVKQLLNNLVGNALKFTQTGGVAATLVSRSSDTGLSVELTVDDSGPGVPEAAAATIFDPFNIGKAGREGAGAGLGLAICRQIAERMGGCISLGVSPMGGARFQVRLPLSACAADAGAVGPVMAEPTPHETLHVLVVDDNATNRFVAAKLLEMFGCTAEMAENGQEALDAVQARPFDLALMDIKMPVMDGVAATRAIRALSGPASRLPILALTANAEEGDELDYIAAGMNGVAQKPIQPDALLNAIRLVLAAAQTAPVPQAA
;
A
#
# COMPACT_ATOMS: atom_id res chain seq x y z
N MET A 1 -19.58 -5.57 34.38
CA MET A 1 -19.75 -4.18 34.86
C MET A 1 -19.67 -4.18 36.38
N PRO A 2 -19.13 -3.14 37.00
CA PRO A 2 -19.12 -3.00 38.45
C PRO A 2 -20.56 -3.10 39.02
N LEU A 3 -20.77 -3.97 40.01
CA LEU A 3 -22.08 -4.24 40.61
C LEU A 3 -22.24 -3.45 41.92
N ILE A 4 -23.46 -3.05 42.26
CA ILE A 4 -23.71 -2.24 43.46
C ILE A 4 -23.23 -2.92 44.74
N GLY A 5 -23.34 -4.25 44.82
CA GLY A 5 -22.84 -5.03 45.95
C GLY A 5 -21.33 -4.88 46.19
N ASP A 6 -20.55 -4.50 45.17
CA ASP A 6 -19.10 -4.33 45.26
C ASP A 6 -18.70 -3.02 45.96
N PHE A 7 -19.64 -2.09 46.18
CA PHE A 7 -19.36 -0.71 46.63
C PHE A 7 -20.06 -0.29 47.92
N VAL A 8 -20.70 -1.23 48.63
CA VAL A 8 -21.50 -0.91 49.82
C VAL A 8 -20.84 -1.35 51.10
N ASP A 9 -21.08 -0.56 52.15
CA ASP A 9 -20.59 -0.87 53.48
C ASP A 9 -21.53 -1.88 54.16
N LEU A 10 -20.94 -2.97 54.65
CA LEU A 10 -21.60 -3.96 55.49
C LEU A 10 -21.78 -3.39 56.90
N ILE A 11 -22.79 -2.53 57.04
CA ILE A 11 -23.20 -1.95 58.32
C ILE A 11 -24.30 -2.83 58.92
N ALA A 12 -24.16 -3.27 60.17
CA ALA A 12 -25.21 -4.06 60.80
C ALA A 12 -26.52 -3.25 60.92
N PRO A 13 -27.70 -3.80 60.60
CA PRO A 13 -28.94 -3.05 60.67
C PRO A 13 -29.41 -2.84 62.12
N VAL A 14 -30.49 -2.09 62.31
CA VAL A 14 -31.23 -2.00 63.59
C VAL A 14 -32.62 -2.62 63.45
N ALA A 15 -33.18 -3.11 64.55
CA ALA A 15 -34.52 -3.68 64.58
C ALA A 15 -35.59 -2.55 64.58
N PRO A 16 -36.82 -2.81 64.11
CA PRO A 16 -37.89 -1.80 64.09
C PRO A 16 -38.23 -1.26 65.48
N SER A 17 -38.10 -2.12 66.50
CA SER A 17 -38.37 -1.81 67.90
C SER A 17 -37.21 -1.09 68.62
N THR A 18 -36.03 -0.96 68.00
CA THR A 18 -34.86 -0.34 68.62
C THR A 18 -35.18 1.11 69.06
N PRO A 19 -34.98 1.48 70.34
CA PRO A 19 -35.23 2.84 70.82
C PRO A 19 -34.35 3.88 70.12
N GLY A 20 -34.90 5.07 69.87
CA GLY A 20 -34.16 6.19 69.27
C GLY A 20 -32.90 6.59 70.05
N ALA A 21 -32.86 6.37 71.37
CA ALA A 21 -31.65 6.58 72.17
C ALA A 21 -30.49 5.67 71.75
N GLU A 22 -30.76 4.40 71.47
CA GLU A 22 -29.76 3.42 71.04
C GLU A 22 -29.30 3.70 69.60
N VAL A 23 -30.23 4.09 68.72
CA VAL A 23 -29.88 4.55 67.36
C VAL A 23 -28.96 5.78 67.42
N PHE A 24 -29.25 6.73 68.33
CA PHE A 24 -28.42 7.93 68.53
C PHE A 24 -27.04 7.58 69.06
N GLU A 25 -26.97 6.71 70.08
CA GLU A 25 -25.70 6.22 70.63
C GLU A 25 -24.86 5.55 69.54
N ARG A 26 -25.48 4.75 68.68
CA ARG A 26 -24.81 4.08 67.58
C ARG A 26 -24.17 5.05 66.58
N PHE A 27 -24.86 6.12 66.19
CA PHE A 27 -24.25 7.15 65.35
C PHE A 27 -23.10 7.90 66.05
N GLN A 28 -23.14 8.02 67.38
CA GLN A 28 -22.07 8.66 68.15
C GLN A 28 -20.83 7.78 68.26
N THR A 29 -21.00 6.46 68.41
CA THR A 29 -19.90 5.49 68.51
C THR A 29 -19.33 5.10 67.15
N GLU A 30 -20.13 5.17 66.08
CA GLU A 30 -19.73 4.89 64.70
C GLU A 30 -19.74 6.17 63.85
N PRO A 31 -18.68 7.01 63.89
CA PRO A 31 -18.65 8.31 63.23
C PRO A 31 -18.72 8.24 61.68
N ASN A 32 -18.35 7.11 61.10
CA ASN A 32 -18.38 6.89 59.65
C ASN A 32 -19.71 6.28 59.16
N THR A 33 -20.61 5.88 60.07
CA THR A 33 -21.94 5.36 59.72
C THR A 33 -22.85 6.53 59.36
N LEU A 34 -23.09 6.72 58.06
CA LEU A 34 -23.91 7.81 57.51
C LEU A 34 -25.41 7.51 57.53
N ALA A 35 -25.77 6.24 57.47
CA ALA A 35 -27.15 5.79 57.58
C ALA A 35 -27.22 4.36 58.14
N LEU A 36 -28.35 4.05 58.78
CA LEU A 36 -28.65 2.73 59.34
C LEU A 36 -29.91 2.19 58.68
N ALA A 37 -29.84 1.00 58.10
CA ALA A 37 -31.03 0.29 57.66
C ALA A 37 -31.81 -0.25 58.85
N VAL A 38 -33.13 -0.12 58.80
CA VAL A 38 -34.06 -0.79 59.72
C VAL A 38 -34.54 -2.05 59.03
N VAL A 39 -34.32 -3.20 59.67
CA VAL A 39 -34.56 -4.53 59.07
C VAL A 39 -35.43 -5.34 60.03
N ASN A 40 -36.47 -5.99 59.51
CA ASN A 40 -37.37 -6.83 60.30
C ASN A 40 -36.73 -8.18 60.66
N ASP A 41 -37.41 -8.98 61.48
CA ASP A 41 -36.91 -10.29 61.94
C ASP A 41 -36.69 -11.29 60.79
N ASP A 42 -37.35 -11.11 59.66
CA ASP A 42 -37.19 -11.93 58.44
C ASP A 42 -35.97 -11.51 57.59
N GLY A 43 -35.21 -10.49 58.02
CA GLY A 43 -34.03 -9.98 57.30
C GLY A 43 -34.37 -9.04 56.13
N ARG A 44 -35.62 -8.57 56.03
CA ARG A 44 -36.07 -7.64 54.99
C ARG A 44 -36.00 -6.19 55.46
N PRO A 45 -35.44 -5.26 54.66
CA PRO A 45 -35.42 -3.85 55.03
C PRO A 45 -36.81 -3.24 55.00
N VAL A 46 -37.10 -2.40 56.00
CA VAL A 46 -38.38 -1.69 56.14
C VAL A 46 -38.23 -0.16 56.12
N GLY A 47 -36.99 0.33 56.20
CA GLY A 47 -36.67 1.75 56.05
C GLY A 47 -35.21 2.06 56.35
N ILE A 48 -34.84 3.33 56.28
CA ILE A 48 -33.49 3.81 56.58
C ILE A 48 -33.55 5.00 57.55
N ILE A 49 -32.55 5.13 58.42
CA ILE A 49 -32.36 6.30 59.26
C ILE A 49 -31.07 6.98 58.83
N GLU A 50 -31.18 8.20 58.29
CA GLU A 50 -30.03 9.03 57.89
C GLU A 50 -29.48 9.81 59.09
N ARG A 51 -28.15 9.82 59.24
CA ARG A 51 -27.46 10.35 60.42
C ARG A 51 -27.76 11.82 60.65
N ASN A 52 -27.60 12.69 59.65
CA ASN A 52 -27.70 14.14 59.85
C ASN A 52 -29.12 14.55 60.22
N ALA A 53 -30.13 14.08 59.49
CA ALA A 53 -31.54 14.34 59.77
C ALA A 53 -31.94 13.84 61.16
N PHE A 54 -31.46 12.65 61.54
CA PHE A 54 -31.74 12.07 62.85
C PHE A 54 -31.05 12.82 64.00
N THR A 55 -29.77 13.12 63.86
CA THR A 55 -28.99 13.84 64.87
C THR A 55 -29.50 15.29 65.05
N LEU A 56 -29.89 15.97 63.98
CA LEU A 56 -30.55 17.28 64.04
C LEU A 56 -31.88 17.21 64.80
N ARG A 57 -32.72 16.20 64.54
CA ARG A 57 -33.96 15.97 65.29
C ARG A 57 -33.71 15.73 66.78
N MET A 58 -32.63 15.00 67.11
CA MET A 58 -32.24 14.72 68.50
C MET A 58 -31.66 15.95 69.21
N ALA A 59 -31.02 16.86 68.46
CA ALA A 59 -30.40 18.09 68.97
C ALA A 59 -31.38 19.28 69.09
N ALA A 60 -32.54 19.21 68.44
CA ALA A 60 -33.59 20.22 68.54
C ALA A 60 -34.09 20.40 69.99
N GLU A 61 -34.73 21.54 70.27
CA GLU A 61 -35.32 21.82 71.57
C GLU A 61 -36.32 20.70 71.96
N PHE A 62 -36.10 20.08 73.13
CA PHE A 62 -36.82 18.88 73.61
C PHE A 62 -36.69 17.61 72.75
N GLY A 63 -35.85 17.59 71.72
CA GLY A 63 -35.70 16.46 70.78
C GLY A 63 -35.39 15.13 71.48
N ARG A 64 -34.41 15.10 72.38
CA ARG A 64 -34.11 13.88 73.17
C ARG A 64 -35.30 13.38 73.99
N ALA A 65 -36.06 14.28 74.62
CA ALA A 65 -37.23 13.88 75.42
C ALA A 65 -38.35 13.31 74.53
N LEU A 66 -38.50 13.83 73.30
CA LEU A 66 -39.54 13.45 72.35
C LEU A 66 -39.24 12.18 71.56
N TYR A 67 -37.97 11.91 71.23
CA TYR A 67 -37.60 10.85 70.28
C TYR A 67 -36.80 9.70 70.89
N ALA A 68 -36.16 9.86 72.06
CA ALA A 68 -35.30 8.82 72.65
C ALA A 68 -36.01 7.48 72.93
N LYS A 69 -37.29 7.53 73.32
CA LYS A 69 -38.09 6.33 73.62
C LYS A 69 -38.91 5.82 72.43
N LYS A 70 -38.93 6.56 71.31
CA LYS A 70 -39.68 6.15 70.13
C LYS A 70 -38.93 5.02 69.42
N PRO A 71 -39.64 4.02 68.87
CA PRO A 71 -39.01 2.93 68.14
C PRO A 71 -38.49 3.42 66.78
N ALA A 72 -37.41 2.81 66.28
CA ALA A 72 -36.75 3.13 65.02
C ALA A 72 -37.73 3.18 63.83
N GLU A 73 -38.73 2.31 63.80
CA GLU A 73 -39.77 2.27 62.76
C GLU A 73 -40.62 3.54 62.61
N SER A 74 -40.65 4.37 63.68
CA SER A 74 -41.36 5.65 63.71
C SER A 74 -40.46 6.84 63.39
N LEU A 75 -39.15 6.61 63.29
CA LEU A 75 -38.11 7.62 63.08
C LEU A 75 -37.44 7.48 61.70
N MET A 76 -37.59 6.32 61.06
CA MET A 76 -37.06 6.00 59.74
C MET A 76 -37.81 6.64 58.58
N ASP A 77 -37.11 6.81 57.47
CA ASP A 77 -37.71 7.01 56.15
C ASP A 77 -38.07 5.65 55.55
N ARG A 78 -39.34 5.51 55.14
CA ARG A 78 -39.89 4.29 54.52
C ARG A 78 -39.72 4.27 53.00
N ASN A 79 -39.44 5.42 52.40
CA ASN A 79 -39.30 5.57 50.95
C ASN A 79 -37.82 5.57 50.54
N ALA A 80 -36.97 4.90 51.33
CA ALA A 80 -35.56 4.75 51.03
C ALA A 80 -35.37 4.01 49.69
N PRO A 81 -34.53 4.52 48.78
CA PRO A 81 -34.14 3.79 47.59
C PRO A 81 -33.58 2.41 47.93
N ILE A 82 -34.03 1.38 47.21
CA ILE A 82 -33.53 0.00 47.35
C ILE A 82 -32.86 -0.42 46.04
N ALA A 83 -31.70 -1.05 46.15
CA ALA A 83 -30.92 -1.56 45.03
C ALA A 83 -30.63 -3.06 45.20
N GLU A 84 -30.78 -3.84 44.14
CA GLU A 84 -30.29 -5.23 44.13
C GLU A 84 -28.78 -5.25 43.95
N ALA A 85 -28.07 -6.06 44.75
CA ALA A 85 -26.61 -6.16 44.77
C ALA A 85 -26.04 -6.52 43.40
N GLY A 86 -26.78 -7.31 42.62
CA GLY A 86 -26.43 -7.71 41.25
C GLY A 86 -26.71 -6.66 40.18
N THR A 87 -27.20 -5.47 40.54
CA THR A 87 -27.48 -4.38 39.58
C THR A 87 -26.19 -3.63 39.27
N SER A 88 -25.98 -3.23 38.01
CA SER A 88 -24.85 -2.35 37.67
C SER A 88 -25.08 -0.93 38.19
N ALA A 89 -24.00 -0.24 38.55
CA ALA A 89 -24.08 1.16 38.99
C ALA A 89 -24.78 2.06 37.95
N GLU A 90 -24.53 1.82 36.66
CA GLU A 90 -25.13 2.57 35.56
C GLU A 90 -26.64 2.36 35.45
N ALA A 91 -27.11 1.11 35.54
CA ALA A 91 -28.54 0.80 35.51
C ALA A 91 -29.26 1.39 36.74
N PHE A 92 -28.61 1.39 37.90
CA PHE A 92 -29.16 1.99 39.11
C PHE A 92 -29.29 3.51 39.00
N PHE A 93 -28.26 4.21 38.53
CA PHE A 93 -28.37 5.66 38.33
C PHE A 93 -29.33 6.05 37.21
N GLN A 94 -29.52 5.22 36.19
CA GLN A 94 -30.54 5.46 35.16
C GLN A 94 -31.97 5.28 35.69
N ALA A 95 -32.17 4.39 36.66
CA ALA A 95 -33.48 4.16 37.27
C ALA A 95 -33.96 5.34 38.13
N TYR A 96 -33.04 6.15 38.66
CA TYR A 96 -33.34 7.36 39.43
C TYR A 96 -33.07 8.61 38.57
N GLY A 97 -34.12 9.32 38.16
CA GLY A 97 -33.98 10.52 37.33
C GLY A 97 -33.16 11.63 38.03
N ALA A 98 -32.70 12.63 37.25
CA ALA A 98 -31.86 13.71 37.77
C ALA A 98 -32.47 14.51 38.95
N ALA A 99 -33.80 14.51 39.07
CA ALA A 99 -34.54 15.16 40.17
C ALA A 99 -34.59 14.33 41.47
N GLU A 100 -34.28 13.04 41.42
CA GLU A 100 -34.35 12.09 42.55
C GLU A 100 -32.97 11.69 43.08
N LEU A 101 -31.88 12.09 42.41
CA LEU A 101 -30.50 11.93 42.89
C LEU A 101 -30.29 12.53 44.29
N GLY A 102 -31.06 13.55 44.66
CA GLY A 102 -31.06 14.13 46.01
C GLY A 102 -31.48 13.13 47.09
N ALA A 103 -32.35 12.16 46.79
CA ALA A 103 -32.75 11.12 47.73
C ALA A 103 -31.61 10.13 48.01
N LEU A 104 -30.71 9.90 47.04
CA LEU A 104 -29.55 9.02 47.19
C LEU A 104 -28.43 9.63 48.05
N LEU A 105 -28.48 10.94 48.34
CA LEU A 105 -27.58 11.58 49.30
C LEU A 105 -27.84 11.11 50.74
N GLY A 106 -29.07 10.70 51.05
CA GLY A 106 -29.44 10.14 52.35
C GLY A 106 -29.07 8.66 52.54
N GLY A 107 -28.48 8.05 51.51
CA GLY A 107 -28.15 6.63 51.47
C GLY A 107 -29.26 5.78 50.84
N PHE A 108 -28.89 4.60 50.37
CA PHE A 108 -29.81 3.60 49.81
C PHE A 108 -29.50 2.24 50.40
N ILE A 109 -30.51 1.37 50.43
CA ILE A 109 -30.38 0.03 50.98
C ILE A 109 -30.04 -0.94 49.86
N VAL A 110 -29.06 -1.81 50.11
CA VAL A 110 -28.72 -2.89 49.19
C VAL A 110 -29.25 -4.21 49.70
N VAL A 111 -29.91 -4.92 48.79
CA VAL A 111 -30.47 -6.24 49.04
C VAL A 111 -29.90 -7.27 48.09
N ALA A 112 -29.93 -8.53 48.49
CA ALA A 112 -29.76 -9.68 47.60
C ALA A 112 -30.93 -10.63 47.86
N GLU A 113 -31.68 -10.95 46.81
CA GLU A 113 -32.89 -11.80 46.90
C GLU A 113 -33.90 -11.23 47.93
N GLY A 114 -34.00 -9.91 48.02
CA GLY A 114 -34.87 -9.20 48.98
C GLY A 114 -34.42 -9.20 50.44
N ARG A 115 -33.24 -9.75 50.77
CA ARG A 115 -32.64 -9.66 52.12
C ARG A 115 -31.61 -8.56 52.19
N TYR A 116 -31.51 -7.89 53.34
CA TYR A 116 -30.54 -6.83 53.58
C TYR A 116 -29.09 -7.34 53.47
N VAL A 117 -28.27 -6.59 52.72
CA VAL A 117 -26.83 -6.84 52.54
C VAL A 117 -25.99 -5.67 53.05
N GLY A 118 -26.44 -4.43 52.85
CA GLY A 118 -25.68 -3.26 53.26
C GLY A 118 -26.37 -1.94 52.95
N VAL A 119 -25.66 -0.84 53.21
CA VAL A 119 -26.10 0.51 52.86
C VAL A 119 -25.03 1.15 51.98
N GLY A 120 -25.45 1.82 50.92
CA GLY A 120 -24.57 2.57 50.02
C GLY A 120 -24.93 4.05 49.98
N THR A 121 -23.99 4.87 49.52
CA THR A 121 -24.21 6.29 49.22
C THR A 121 -23.90 6.61 47.77
N ALA A 122 -24.56 7.62 47.20
CA ALA A 122 -24.27 8.07 45.83
C ALA A 122 -22.79 8.42 45.62
N LEU A 123 -22.14 9.01 46.63
CA LEU A 123 -20.73 9.41 46.58
C LEU A 123 -19.79 8.21 46.41
N GLN A 124 -20.04 7.12 47.14
CA GLN A 124 -19.22 5.90 47.06
C GLN A 124 -19.28 5.28 45.66
N VAL A 125 -20.48 5.20 45.07
CA VAL A 125 -20.66 4.63 43.73
C VAL A 125 -19.98 5.50 42.68
N VAL A 126 -20.08 6.83 42.77
CA VAL A 126 -19.41 7.76 41.83
C VAL A 126 -17.88 7.70 41.97
N GLN A 127 -17.35 7.67 43.19
CA GLN A 127 -15.90 7.59 43.42
C GLN A 127 -15.31 6.27 42.90
N ALA A 128 -15.99 5.16 43.14
CA ALA A 128 -15.56 3.85 42.63
C ALA A 128 -15.63 3.78 41.11
N GLY A 129 -16.71 4.30 40.51
CA GLY A 129 -16.83 4.42 39.05
C GLY A 129 -15.71 5.26 38.45
N ALA A 130 -15.43 6.42 39.03
CA ALA A 130 -14.35 7.30 38.57
C ALA A 130 -12.96 6.65 38.69
N ALA A 131 -12.70 5.86 39.73
CA ALA A 131 -11.44 5.12 39.89
C ALA A 131 -11.27 4.03 38.82
N LEU A 132 -12.33 3.23 38.57
CA LEU A 132 -12.36 2.21 37.53
C LEU A 132 -12.16 2.78 36.12
N HIS A 133 -12.81 3.89 35.81
CA HIS A 133 -12.61 4.57 34.53
C HIS A 133 -11.18 5.09 34.37
N ARG A 134 -10.58 5.61 35.44
CA ARG A 134 -9.18 6.07 35.43
C ARG A 134 -8.21 4.91 35.17
N GLN A 135 -8.38 3.79 35.86
CA GLN A 135 -7.57 2.60 35.66
C GLN A 135 -7.68 2.07 34.22
N ARG A 136 -8.90 1.98 33.68
CA ARG A 136 -9.10 1.56 32.28
C ARG A 136 -8.46 2.53 31.28
N ALA A 137 -8.54 3.83 31.54
CA ALA A 137 -7.91 4.83 30.69
C ALA A 137 -6.37 4.71 30.74
N GLU A 138 -5.80 4.40 31.90
CA GLU A 138 -4.36 4.14 32.06
C GLU A 138 -3.92 2.87 31.34
N GLU A 139 -4.65 1.77 31.50
CA GLU A 139 -4.41 0.50 30.80
C GLU A 139 -4.51 0.67 29.27
N MET A 140 -5.55 1.35 28.81
CA MET A 140 -5.75 1.65 27.39
C MET A 140 -4.66 2.57 26.84
N GLY A 141 -4.23 3.57 27.63
CA GLY A 141 -3.14 4.46 27.27
C GLY A 141 -1.77 3.76 27.22
N ALA A 142 -1.54 2.77 28.10
CA ALA A 142 -0.34 1.94 28.05
C ALA A 142 -0.34 1.06 26.80
N LEU A 143 -1.44 0.34 26.54
CA LEU A 143 -1.58 -0.51 25.37
C LEU A 143 -1.41 0.29 24.06
N ALA A 144 -2.01 1.48 23.98
CA ALA A 144 -1.88 2.34 22.80
C ALA A 144 -0.43 2.79 22.55
N ARG A 145 0.33 3.08 23.61
CA ARG A 145 1.77 3.42 23.49
C ARG A 145 2.58 2.21 23.04
N ASP A 146 2.34 1.04 23.63
CA ASP A 146 3.06 -0.18 23.26
C ASP A 146 2.81 -0.55 21.80
N LEU A 147 1.56 -0.42 21.34
CA LEU A 147 1.19 -0.65 19.95
C LEU A 147 1.84 0.36 19.00
N ALA A 148 1.86 1.65 19.36
CA ALA A 148 2.51 2.68 18.56
C ALA A 148 4.03 2.47 18.44
N ILE A 149 4.69 2.04 19.51
CA ILE A 149 6.13 1.70 19.48
C ILE A 149 6.37 0.49 18.57
N ALA A 150 5.59 -0.58 18.74
CA ALA A 150 5.72 -1.79 17.92
C ALA A 150 5.47 -1.51 16.42
N GLU A 151 4.48 -0.67 16.09
CA GLU A 151 4.21 -0.24 14.72
C GLU A 151 5.37 0.58 14.15
N ALA A 152 5.90 1.56 14.91
CA ALA A 152 7.03 2.36 14.48
C ALA A 152 8.30 1.52 14.22
N GLU A 153 8.60 0.54 15.09
CA GLU A 153 9.71 -0.39 14.89
C GLU A 153 9.51 -1.27 13.65
N ALA A 154 8.29 -1.77 13.42
CA ALA A 154 7.97 -2.58 12.25
C ALA A 154 8.14 -1.78 10.94
N VAL A 155 7.64 -0.54 10.91
CA VAL A 155 7.78 0.36 9.74
C VAL A 155 9.26 0.71 9.49
N ALA A 156 10.02 1.05 10.53
CA ALA A 156 11.44 1.36 10.41
C ALA A 156 12.25 0.16 9.88
N SER A 157 11.98 -1.04 10.40
CA SER A 157 12.60 -2.28 9.92
C SER A 157 12.26 -2.59 8.46
N SER A 158 11.00 -2.37 8.07
CA SER A 158 10.55 -2.57 6.68
C SER A 158 11.26 -1.60 5.72
N ARG A 159 11.33 -0.32 6.09
CA ARG A 159 12.01 0.72 5.29
C ARG A 159 13.50 0.44 5.12
N ALA A 160 14.20 0.07 6.20
CA ALA A 160 15.62 -0.26 6.12
C ALA A 160 15.89 -1.46 5.18
N LYS A 161 15.01 -2.47 5.18
CA LYS A 161 15.10 -3.61 4.25
C LYS A 161 14.91 -3.16 2.80
N SER A 162 13.94 -2.27 2.54
CA SER A 162 13.70 -1.75 1.19
C SER A 162 14.84 -0.91 0.65
N GLU A 163 15.41 -0.02 1.47
CA GLU A 163 16.56 0.80 1.11
C GLU A 163 17.80 -0.07 0.83
N PHE A 164 18.06 -1.05 1.69
CA PHE A 164 19.15 -2.01 1.47
C PHE A 164 18.98 -2.79 0.17
N LEU A 165 17.78 -3.33 -0.09
CA LEU A 165 17.53 -4.05 -1.32
C LEU A 165 17.66 -3.13 -2.54
N ALA A 166 17.21 -1.86 -2.47
CA ALA A 166 17.32 -0.90 -3.57
C ALA A 166 18.77 -0.67 -3.99
N VAL A 167 19.66 -0.45 -3.03
CA VAL A 167 21.10 -0.30 -3.29
C VAL A 167 21.67 -1.60 -3.86
N MET A 168 21.42 -2.74 -3.22
CA MET A 168 21.94 -4.03 -3.69
C MET A 168 21.45 -4.39 -5.09
N SER A 169 20.21 -4.04 -5.42
CA SER A 169 19.64 -4.27 -6.74
C SER A 169 20.37 -3.44 -7.81
N HIS A 170 20.67 -2.17 -7.53
CA HIS A 170 21.47 -1.35 -8.44
C HIS A 170 22.89 -1.91 -8.62
N GLU A 171 23.54 -2.32 -7.53
CA GLU A 171 24.88 -2.92 -7.53
C GLU A 171 24.95 -4.29 -8.23
N ILE A 172 23.85 -5.07 -8.22
CA ILE A 172 23.77 -6.36 -8.92
C ILE A 172 23.38 -6.16 -10.40
N ARG A 173 22.50 -5.20 -10.69
CA ARG A 173 22.00 -4.92 -12.04
C ARG A 173 23.12 -4.48 -12.98
N THR A 174 24.00 -3.61 -12.51
CA THR A 174 25.10 -3.05 -13.31
C THR A 174 26.04 -4.12 -13.90
N PRO A 175 26.67 -5.01 -13.12
CA PRO A 175 27.53 -6.07 -13.67
C PRO A 175 26.75 -7.09 -14.49
N LEU A 176 25.51 -7.39 -14.11
CA LEU A 176 24.66 -8.37 -14.81
C LEU A 176 24.24 -7.88 -16.20
N ASN A 177 23.90 -6.60 -16.34
CA ASN A 177 23.65 -5.96 -17.62
C ASN A 177 24.88 -6.01 -18.53
N GLY A 178 26.08 -5.85 -17.96
CA GLY A 178 27.33 -6.01 -18.69
C GLY A 178 27.52 -7.43 -19.25
N VAL A 179 27.29 -8.46 -18.42
CA VAL A 179 27.34 -9.87 -18.85
C VAL A 179 26.32 -10.17 -19.94
N LEU A 180 25.07 -9.68 -19.78
CA LEU A 180 24.02 -9.85 -20.77
C LEU A 180 24.32 -9.15 -22.10
N GLY A 181 24.91 -7.95 -22.05
CA GLY A 181 25.35 -7.23 -23.24
C GLY A 181 26.40 -8.02 -24.03
N VAL A 182 27.39 -8.59 -23.34
CA VAL A 182 28.40 -9.44 -23.97
C VAL A 182 27.78 -10.73 -24.51
N ALA A 183 26.89 -11.39 -23.78
CA ALA A 183 26.22 -12.60 -24.21
C ALA A 183 25.35 -12.35 -25.47
N ALA A 184 24.59 -11.26 -25.52
CA ALA A 184 23.79 -10.88 -26.69
C ALA A 184 24.66 -10.61 -27.93
N LEU A 185 25.83 -10.00 -27.74
CA LEU A 185 26.81 -9.81 -28.82
C LEU A 185 27.41 -11.14 -29.29
N MET A 186 27.71 -12.05 -28.37
CA MET A 186 28.18 -13.40 -28.70
C MET A 186 27.14 -14.14 -29.53
N GLU A 187 25.87 -14.13 -29.12
CA GLU A 187 24.78 -14.84 -29.83
C GLU A 187 24.70 -14.41 -31.31
N ARG A 188 24.81 -13.10 -31.56
CA ARG A 188 24.72 -12.53 -32.92
C ARG A 188 25.96 -12.77 -33.77
N LYS A 189 27.14 -12.90 -33.17
CA LYS A 189 28.42 -13.17 -33.88
C LYS A 189 28.74 -14.67 -34.00
N LEU A 190 27.87 -15.52 -33.47
CA LEU A 190 28.13 -16.95 -33.39
C LEU A 190 27.87 -17.65 -34.73
N GLU A 191 28.97 -18.03 -35.40
CA GLU A 191 28.95 -18.83 -36.63
C GLU A 191 28.63 -20.31 -36.36
N GLN A 192 28.92 -20.80 -35.15
CA GLN A 192 28.61 -22.17 -34.74
C GLN A 192 27.18 -22.27 -34.19
N GLU A 193 26.27 -22.79 -35.02
CA GLU A 193 24.84 -22.93 -34.70
C GLU A 193 24.60 -23.76 -33.42
N GLU A 194 25.44 -24.77 -33.15
CA GLU A 194 25.36 -25.66 -31.97
C GLU A 194 25.55 -24.92 -30.63
N LEU A 195 26.24 -23.77 -30.63
CA LEU A 195 26.56 -23.01 -29.43
C LEU A 195 25.50 -21.94 -29.10
N ARG A 196 24.62 -21.59 -30.05
CA ARG A 196 23.55 -20.59 -29.84
C ARG A 196 22.59 -20.92 -28.69
N PRO A 197 22.14 -22.18 -28.51
CA PRO A 197 21.27 -22.52 -27.38
C PRO A 197 21.89 -22.22 -26.01
N TYR A 198 23.21 -22.39 -25.87
CA TYR A 198 23.92 -22.12 -24.61
C TYR A 198 23.97 -20.62 -24.31
N VAL A 199 24.24 -19.80 -25.33
CA VAL A 199 24.27 -18.34 -25.17
C VAL A 199 22.86 -17.79 -24.90
N ARG A 200 21.83 -18.29 -25.58
CA ARG A 200 20.43 -17.98 -25.26
C ARG A 200 20.09 -18.31 -23.81
N THR A 201 20.50 -19.49 -23.33
CA THR A 201 20.29 -19.89 -21.94
C THR A 201 20.94 -18.90 -20.95
N VAL A 202 22.13 -18.38 -21.25
CA VAL A 202 22.79 -17.35 -20.41
C VAL A 202 22.00 -16.04 -20.42
N ILE A 203 21.53 -15.60 -21.59
CA ILE A 203 20.72 -14.39 -21.74
C ILE A 203 19.39 -14.52 -20.98
N ASP A 204 18.66 -15.60 -21.23
CA ASP A 204 17.36 -15.87 -20.60
C ASP A 204 17.50 -15.99 -19.06
N SER A 205 18.59 -16.59 -18.58
CA SER A 205 18.88 -16.72 -17.16
C SER A 205 19.19 -15.37 -16.52
N GLY A 206 20.02 -14.53 -17.16
CA GLY A 206 20.34 -13.20 -16.64
C GLY A 206 19.14 -12.24 -16.68
N GLN A 207 18.32 -12.28 -17.73
CA GLN A 207 17.07 -11.52 -17.79
C GLN A 207 16.07 -11.98 -16.72
N SER A 208 16.01 -13.29 -16.46
CA SER A 208 15.19 -13.84 -15.37
C SER A 208 15.68 -13.35 -14.01
N LEU A 209 17.00 -13.34 -13.78
CA LEU A 209 17.59 -12.87 -12.52
C LEU A 209 17.32 -11.37 -12.29
N LEU A 210 17.42 -10.54 -13.34
CA LEU A 210 17.06 -9.12 -13.28
C LEU A 210 15.58 -8.91 -12.95
N ARG A 211 14.69 -9.73 -13.53
CA ARG A 211 13.26 -9.68 -13.19
C ARG A 211 13.04 -10.03 -11.73
N LEU A 212 13.64 -11.11 -11.23
CA LEU A 212 13.53 -11.53 -9.83
C LEU A 212 14.04 -10.48 -8.85
N LEU A 213 15.13 -9.81 -9.20
CA LEU A 213 15.71 -8.72 -8.42
C LEU A 213 14.75 -7.53 -8.32
N THR A 214 14.15 -7.14 -9.45
CA THR A 214 13.13 -6.08 -9.50
C THR A 214 11.86 -6.48 -8.76
N ASP A 215 11.40 -7.72 -8.92
CA ASP A 215 10.24 -8.27 -8.21
C ASP A 215 10.46 -8.27 -6.69
N ALA A 216 11.67 -8.62 -6.22
CA ALA A 216 12.01 -8.59 -4.79
C ALA A 216 12.04 -7.16 -4.23
N LEU A 217 12.50 -6.19 -5.03
CA LEU A 217 12.44 -4.77 -4.67
C LEU A 217 11.00 -4.28 -4.54
N ASP A 218 10.18 -4.54 -5.56
CA ASP A 218 8.79 -4.11 -5.59
C ASP A 218 8.02 -4.69 -4.41
N MET A 219 8.22 -5.98 -4.12
CA MET A 219 7.65 -6.65 -2.94
C MET A 219 8.08 -5.96 -1.64
N SER A 220 9.37 -5.63 -1.50
CA SER A 220 9.87 -4.96 -0.30
C SER A 220 9.29 -3.55 -0.15
N ARG A 221 9.25 -2.76 -1.23
CA ARG A 221 8.68 -1.41 -1.24
C ARG A 221 7.18 -1.43 -0.93
N ALA A 222 6.45 -2.37 -1.51
CA ALA A 222 5.02 -2.54 -1.27
C ALA A 222 4.72 -2.96 0.19
N SER A 223 5.51 -3.88 0.77
CA SER A 223 5.41 -4.25 2.20
C SER A 223 5.74 -3.10 3.15
N ALA A 224 6.55 -2.13 2.73
CA ALA A 224 6.81 -0.90 3.47
C ALA A 224 5.79 0.22 3.19
N GLY A 225 4.82 -0.04 2.30
CA GLY A 225 3.84 0.93 1.83
C GLY A 225 4.39 2.10 1.03
N MET A 226 5.58 1.93 0.45
CA MET A 226 6.32 2.93 -0.32
C MET A 226 6.14 2.77 -1.84
N LEU A 227 5.19 1.94 -2.29
CA LEU A 227 4.88 1.84 -3.73
C LEU A 227 4.13 3.12 -4.15
N THR A 228 4.83 4.03 -4.82
CA THR A 228 4.23 5.21 -5.47
C THR A 228 3.56 4.77 -6.76
N LEU A 229 2.34 5.27 -6.99
CA LEU A 229 1.61 5.10 -8.25
C LEU A 229 1.72 6.43 -9.02
N GLU A 230 2.11 6.33 -10.28
CA GLU A 230 2.16 7.48 -11.20
C GLU A 230 0.91 7.41 -12.09
N GLU A 231 -0.11 8.24 -11.80
CA GLU A 231 -1.36 8.25 -12.56
C GLU A 231 -1.21 9.13 -13.81
N GLU A 232 -1.11 8.49 -14.97
CA GLU A 232 -0.98 9.14 -16.28
C GLU A 232 -2.12 8.71 -17.23
N PRO A 233 -2.42 9.50 -18.28
CA PRO A 233 -3.35 9.08 -19.32
C PRO A 233 -2.86 7.83 -20.06
N LEU A 234 -3.62 6.74 -19.95
CA LEU A 234 -3.29 5.42 -20.48
C LEU A 234 -4.32 4.95 -21.50
N ASP A 235 -3.88 4.59 -22.70
CA ASP A 235 -4.68 3.89 -23.70
C ASP A 235 -4.66 2.36 -23.45
N LEU A 236 -5.77 1.83 -22.93
CA LEU A 236 -5.95 0.39 -22.68
C LEU A 236 -5.90 -0.46 -23.96
N SER A 237 -6.24 0.11 -25.12
CA SER A 237 -6.12 -0.59 -26.41
C SER A 237 -4.66 -0.74 -26.80
N ALA A 238 -3.84 0.30 -26.58
CA ALA A 238 -2.39 0.22 -26.79
C ALA A 238 -1.75 -0.80 -25.85
N VAL A 239 -2.16 -0.85 -24.58
CA VAL A 239 -1.71 -1.88 -23.63
C VAL A 239 -2.05 -3.29 -24.13
N ALA A 240 -3.28 -3.52 -24.59
CA ALA A 240 -3.68 -4.81 -25.13
C ALA A 240 -2.86 -5.20 -26.37
N PHE A 241 -2.59 -4.25 -27.27
CA PHE A 241 -1.75 -4.45 -28.43
C PHE A 241 -0.30 -4.82 -28.06
N ASP A 242 0.30 -4.11 -27.11
CA ASP A 242 1.66 -4.39 -26.62
C ASP A 242 1.77 -5.80 -26.03
N ILE A 243 0.78 -6.21 -25.24
CA ILE A 243 0.74 -7.55 -24.64
C ILE A 243 0.63 -8.63 -25.72
N ASP A 244 -0.21 -8.40 -26.72
CA ASP A 244 -0.35 -9.32 -27.85
C ASP A 244 0.95 -9.47 -28.64
N ALA A 245 1.57 -8.35 -29.02
CA ALA A 245 2.82 -8.31 -29.77
C ALA A 245 3.97 -9.01 -29.01
N LEU A 246 4.03 -8.83 -27.69
CA LEU A 246 5.08 -9.41 -26.85
C LEU A 246 4.94 -10.93 -26.66
N TRP A 247 3.71 -11.43 -26.50
CA TRP A 247 3.48 -12.82 -26.08
C TRP A 247 3.03 -13.75 -27.20
N ARG A 248 2.48 -13.23 -28.30
CA ARG A 248 2.04 -14.04 -29.45
C ARG A 248 3.16 -14.92 -30.03
N PRO A 249 4.39 -14.40 -30.30
CA PRO A 249 5.46 -15.25 -30.85
C PRO A 249 5.85 -16.40 -29.91
N ARG A 250 5.87 -16.16 -28.59
CA ARG A 250 6.18 -17.18 -27.58
C ARG A 250 5.09 -18.23 -27.44
N ALA A 251 3.83 -17.84 -27.59
CA ALA A 251 2.71 -18.76 -27.60
C ALA A 251 2.80 -19.67 -28.84
N GLU A 252 3.07 -19.09 -30.01
CA GLU A 252 3.24 -19.82 -31.28
C GLU A 252 4.42 -20.79 -31.24
N GLU A 253 5.56 -20.39 -30.67
CA GLU A 253 6.72 -21.26 -30.48
C GLU A 253 6.39 -22.48 -29.60
N LYS A 254 5.49 -22.31 -28.62
CA LYS A 254 4.98 -23.40 -27.78
C LYS A 254 3.80 -24.17 -28.40
N GLY A 255 3.31 -23.76 -29.57
CA GLY A 255 2.12 -24.35 -30.19
C GLY A 255 0.81 -24.06 -29.44
N LEU A 256 0.74 -22.94 -28.70
CA LEU A 256 -0.44 -22.48 -27.96
C LEU A 256 -1.14 -21.33 -28.70
N ASN A 257 -2.47 -21.29 -28.62
CA ASN A 257 -3.24 -20.16 -29.14
C ASN A 257 -3.32 -19.04 -28.10
N LEU A 258 -2.84 -17.84 -28.42
CA LEU A 258 -3.05 -16.64 -27.61
C LEU A 258 -4.08 -15.71 -28.27
N THR A 259 -5.10 -15.33 -27.51
CA THR A 259 -6.08 -14.31 -27.93
C THR A 259 -6.11 -13.17 -26.93
N VAL A 260 -5.94 -11.94 -27.40
CA VAL A 260 -6.11 -10.72 -26.60
C VAL A 260 -7.34 -9.98 -27.11
N ARG A 261 -8.27 -9.64 -26.21
CA ARG A 261 -9.55 -8.98 -26.56
C ARG A 261 -9.79 -7.77 -25.68
N THR A 262 -10.43 -6.76 -26.24
CA THR A 262 -10.81 -5.53 -25.55
C THR A 262 -12.30 -5.26 -25.72
N ASP A 263 -12.98 -4.86 -24.64
CA ASP A 263 -14.37 -4.44 -24.63
C ASP A 263 -14.49 -3.18 -23.75
N LEU A 264 -14.33 -2.01 -24.37
CA LEU A 264 -14.11 -0.74 -23.69
C LEU A 264 -15.30 0.22 -23.86
N GLU A 265 -16.28 0.12 -22.96
CA GLU A 265 -17.55 0.88 -23.04
C GLU A 265 -17.38 2.41 -22.98
N ALA A 266 -16.47 2.91 -22.14
CA ALA A 266 -16.27 4.35 -21.92
C ALA A 266 -15.15 4.97 -22.77
N GLY A 267 -14.69 4.24 -23.79
CA GLY A 267 -13.48 4.57 -24.54
C GLY A 267 -12.22 4.00 -23.88
N PRO A 268 -11.06 4.10 -24.56
CA PRO A 268 -9.87 3.37 -24.15
C PRO A 268 -8.97 4.11 -23.16
N TRP A 269 -9.25 5.38 -22.89
CA TRP A 269 -8.40 6.27 -22.10
C TRP A 269 -8.80 6.29 -20.62
N VAL A 270 -7.84 5.96 -19.75
CA VAL A 270 -8.00 5.96 -18.30
C VAL A 270 -6.82 6.65 -17.63
N LEU A 271 -7.01 7.22 -16.44
CA LEU A 271 -5.91 7.63 -15.56
C LEU A 271 -5.46 6.43 -14.76
N ALA A 272 -4.24 5.97 -15.00
CA ALA A 272 -3.65 4.82 -14.31
C ALA A 272 -2.13 4.79 -14.49
N ASP A 273 -1.45 4.06 -13.61
CA ASP A 273 -0.04 3.72 -13.78
C ASP A 273 0.11 2.64 -14.87
N GLY A 274 0.49 3.08 -16.07
CA GLY A 274 0.66 2.22 -17.23
C GLY A 274 1.71 1.13 -17.05
N MET A 275 2.79 1.41 -16.31
CA MET A 275 3.84 0.44 -16.04
C MET A 275 3.30 -0.70 -15.17
N ARG A 276 2.53 -0.37 -14.12
CA ARG A 276 1.94 -1.36 -13.20
C ARG A 276 0.83 -2.18 -13.85
N VAL A 277 0.00 -1.56 -14.68
CA VAL A 277 -1.00 -2.29 -15.48
C VAL A 277 -0.34 -3.28 -16.44
N LYS A 278 0.73 -2.87 -17.15
CA LYS A 278 1.49 -3.79 -18.01
C LYS A 278 2.16 -4.90 -17.19
N GLN A 279 2.69 -4.61 -16.00
CA GLN A 279 3.28 -5.60 -15.10
C GLN A 279 2.27 -6.66 -14.66
N LEU A 280 1.05 -6.26 -14.29
CA LEU A 280 -0.06 -7.17 -13.98
C LEU A 280 -0.31 -8.15 -15.13
N LEU A 281 -0.56 -7.63 -16.33
CA LEU A 281 -0.87 -8.44 -17.50
C LEU A 281 0.28 -9.37 -17.89
N ASN A 282 1.52 -8.87 -17.90
CA ASN A 282 2.70 -9.67 -18.21
C ASN A 282 2.88 -10.85 -17.24
N ASN A 283 2.67 -10.62 -15.94
CA ASN A 283 2.78 -11.67 -14.93
C ASN A 283 1.68 -12.72 -15.08
N LEU A 284 0.44 -12.31 -15.35
CA LEU A 284 -0.68 -13.24 -15.52
C LEU A 284 -0.59 -14.04 -16.82
N VAL A 285 -0.36 -13.37 -17.96
CA VAL A 285 -0.22 -14.03 -19.28
C VAL A 285 1.02 -14.92 -19.33
N GLY A 286 2.15 -14.45 -18.79
CA GLY A 286 3.37 -15.23 -18.70
C GLY A 286 3.20 -16.50 -17.86
N ASN A 287 2.48 -16.41 -16.74
CA ASN A 287 2.15 -17.59 -15.93
C ASN A 287 1.22 -18.55 -16.67
N ALA A 288 0.17 -18.05 -17.32
CA ALA A 288 -0.74 -18.88 -18.11
C ALA A 288 -0.01 -19.68 -19.20
N LEU A 289 0.78 -19.00 -20.06
CA LEU A 289 1.56 -19.64 -21.12
C LEU A 289 2.66 -20.59 -20.61
N LYS A 290 3.08 -20.41 -19.36
CA LYS A 290 4.06 -21.29 -18.73
C LYS A 290 3.43 -22.60 -18.25
N PHE A 291 2.23 -22.55 -17.68
CA PHE A 291 1.57 -23.74 -17.11
C PHE A 291 0.66 -24.47 -18.08
N THR A 292 0.19 -23.82 -19.15
CA THR A 292 -0.55 -24.47 -20.23
C THR A 292 0.41 -25.22 -21.16
N GLN A 293 0.19 -26.52 -21.33
CA GLN A 293 1.00 -27.36 -22.23
C GLN A 293 0.37 -27.48 -23.63
N THR A 294 -0.95 -27.53 -23.71
CA THR A 294 -1.73 -27.62 -24.95
C THR A 294 -3.01 -26.78 -24.84
N GLY A 295 -3.52 -26.30 -25.97
CA GLY A 295 -4.73 -25.47 -26.02
C GLY A 295 -4.40 -23.99 -26.20
N GLY A 296 -4.82 -23.13 -25.27
CA GLY A 296 -4.64 -21.70 -25.42
C GLY A 296 -4.83 -20.88 -24.15
N VAL A 297 -4.54 -19.60 -24.29
CA VAL A 297 -4.66 -18.56 -23.28
C VAL A 297 -5.45 -17.39 -23.88
N ALA A 298 -6.40 -16.85 -23.12
CA ALA A 298 -7.20 -15.70 -23.51
C ALA A 298 -7.05 -14.58 -22.48
N ALA A 299 -6.58 -13.42 -22.91
CA ALA A 299 -6.54 -12.21 -22.11
C ALA A 299 -7.66 -11.26 -22.56
N THR A 300 -8.47 -10.77 -21.63
CA THR A 300 -9.59 -9.86 -21.91
C THR A 300 -9.49 -8.62 -21.02
N LEU A 301 -9.52 -7.44 -21.62
CA LEU A 301 -9.63 -6.15 -20.93
C LEU A 301 -11.04 -5.60 -21.15
N VAL A 302 -11.79 -5.41 -20.07
CA VAL A 302 -13.16 -4.92 -20.11
C VAL A 302 -13.25 -3.64 -19.29
N SER A 303 -13.82 -2.57 -19.82
CA SER A 303 -14.16 -1.38 -19.03
C SER A 303 -15.68 -1.21 -18.98
N ARG A 304 -16.21 -0.99 -17.77
CA ARG A 304 -17.64 -0.71 -17.52
C ARG A 304 -17.79 0.52 -16.64
N SER A 305 -18.78 1.35 -16.92
CA SER A 305 -19.14 2.45 -16.03
C SER A 305 -19.64 1.89 -14.69
N SER A 306 -19.25 2.53 -13.59
CA SER A 306 -19.65 2.17 -12.22
C SER A 306 -20.06 3.41 -11.44
N ASP A 307 -20.70 3.23 -10.28
CA ASP A 307 -21.19 4.32 -9.45
C ASP A 307 -20.09 5.28 -8.95
N THR A 308 -18.82 4.81 -8.91
CA THR A 308 -17.66 5.55 -8.40
C THR A 308 -16.65 5.96 -9.48
N GLY A 309 -16.97 5.78 -10.77
CA GLY A 309 -16.04 6.00 -11.89
C GLY A 309 -16.07 4.86 -12.89
N LEU A 310 -14.92 4.46 -13.42
CA LEU A 310 -14.79 3.36 -14.38
C LEU A 310 -14.26 2.11 -13.67
N SER A 311 -14.91 0.97 -13.85
CA SER A 311 -14.36 -0.32 -13.41
C SER A 311 -13.66 -0.98 -14.60
N VAL A 312 -12.36 -1.17 -14.51
CA VAL A 312 -11.56 -1.93 -15.49
C VAL A 312 -11.30 -3.32 -14.96
N GLU A 313 -11.71 -4.32 -15.71
CA GLU A 313 -11.54 -5.74 -15.39
C GLU A 313 -10.57 -6.39 -16.39
N LEU A 314 -9.49 -6.94 -15.86
CA LEU A 314 -8.47 -7.68 -16.61
C LEU A 314 -8.62 -9.15 -16.28
N THR A 315 -8.98 -9.97 -17.26
CA THR A 315 -9.18 -11.41 -17.10
C THR A 315 -8.17 -12.17 -17.94
N VAL A 316 -7.46 -13.13 -17.35
CA VAL A 316 -6.61 -14.09 -18.05
C VAL A 316 -7.16 -15.49 -17.78
N ASP A 317 -7.60 -16.14 -18.85
CA ASP A 317 -8.15 -17.49 -18.88
C ASP A 317 -7.16 -18.44 -19.56
N ASP A 318 -6.91 -19.59 -18.95
CA ASP A 318 -6.05 -20.63 -19.53
C ASP A 318 -6.75 -22.00 -19.63
N SER A 319 -6.31 -22.83 -20.58
CA SER A 319 -6.70 -24.24 -20.69
C SER A 319 -5.71 -25.20 -20.02
N GLY A 320 -4.92 -24.71 -19.06
CA GLY A 320 -3.93 -25.48 -18.33
C GLY A 320 -4.54 -26.40 -17.27
N PRO A 321 -3.72 -26.92 -16.34
CA PRO A 321 -4.17 -27.89 -15.32
C PRO A 321 -5.09 -27.29 -14.25
N GLY A 322 -5.33 -25.97 -14.27
CA GLY A 322 -6.02 -25.25 -13.20
C GLY A 322 -5.21 -25.17 -11.91
N VAL A 323 -5.83 -24.60 -10.87
CA VAL A 323 -5.23 -24.46 -9.54
C VAL A 323 -5.97 -25.36 -8.55
N PRO A 324 -5.29 -26.28 -7.85
CA PRO A 324 -5.91 -27.09 -6.80
C PRO A 324 -6.46 -26.22 -5.66
N GLU A 325 -7.60 -26.61 -5.09
CA GLU A 325 -8.29 -25.87 -4.02
C GLU A 325 -7.38 -25.60 -2.80
N ALA A 326 -6.55 -26.57 -2.42
CA ALA A 326 -5.57 -26.42 -1.34
C ALA A 326 -4.48 -25.35 -1.61
N ALA A 327 -4.17 -25.08 -2.88
CA ALA A 327 -3.21 -24.06 -3.29
C ALA A 327 -3.87 -22.69 -3.51
N ALA A 328 -5.17 -22.65 -3.83
CA ALA A 328 -5.88 -21.42 -4.17
C ALA A 328 -5.82 -20.35 -3.05
N ALA A 329 -5.87 -20.77 -1.79
CA ALA A 329 -5.81 -19.86 -0.63
C ALA A 329 -4.45 -19.16 -0.47
N THR A 330 -3.35 -19.81 -0.88
CA THR A 330 -1.98 -19.34 -0.63
C THR A 330 -1.25 -18.91 -1.90
N ILE A 331 -1.87 -19.04 -3.08
CA ILE A 331 -1.18 -18.89 -4.37
C ILE A 331 -0.62 -17.49 -4.63
N PHE A 332 -1.21 -16.46 -4.01
CA PHE A 332 -0.69 -15.09 -4.11
C PHE A 332 0.15 -14.71 -2.88
N ASP A 333 0.50 -15.65 -2.01
CA ASP A 333 1.43 -15.40 -0.92
C ASP A 333 2.87 -15.37 -1.46
N PRO A 334 3.76 -14.51 -0.93
CA PRO A 334 5.12 -14.39 -1.41
C PRO A 334 5.89 -15.71 -1.31
N PHE A 335 6.73 -16.00 -2.31
CA PHE A 335 7.57 -17.19 -2.38
C PHE A 335 6.79 -18.52 -2.46
N ASN A 336 5.52 -18.49 -2.86
CA ASN A 336 4.77 -19.71 -3.14
C ASN A 336 5.10 -20.24 -4.54
N ILE A 337 5.86 -21.33 -4.60
CA ILE A 337 6.36 -21.92 -5.86
C ILE A 337 5.49 -23.11 -6.33
N GLY A 338 4.47 -23.51 -5.56
CA GLY A 338 3.69 -24.73 -5.82
C GLY A 338 4.54 -26.01 -5.87
N LYS A 339 3.95 -27.16 -6.17
CA LYS A 339 4.68 -28.46 -6.29
C LYS A 339 5.57 -28.56 -7.54
N ALA A 340 5.59 -27.55 -8.41
CA ALA A 340 6.33 -27.54 -9.67
C ALA A 340 7.82 -27.17 -9.47
N GLY A 341 8.49 -27.77 -8.49
CA GLY A 341 9.87 -27.45 -8.10
C GLY A 341 10.98 -27.97 -9.03
N ARG A 342 10.70 -28.30 -10.30
CA ARG A 342 11.72 -28.76 -11.25
C ARG A 342 11.47 -28.14 -12.62
N GLU A 343 12.42 -27.28 -13.01
CA GLU A 343 12.56 -26.59 -14.31
C GLU A 343 11.46 -25.57 -14.64
N GLY A 344 11.81 -24.28 -14.61
CA GLY A 344 10.97 -23.18 -15.10
C GLY A 344 10.11 -22.45 -14.05
N ALA A 345 10.08 -22.89 -12.79
CA ALA A 345 9.37 -22.17 -11.72
C ALA A 345 10.09 -20.84 -11.38
N GLY A 346 9.41 -19.71 -11.53
CA GLY A 346 9.92 -18.40 -11.09
C GLY A 346 9.93 -18.33 -9.56
N ALA A 347 10.44 -17.24 -8.96
CA ALA A 347 10.62 -17.14 -7.51
C ALA A 347 9.33 -17.12 -6.66
N GLY A 348 8.15 -17.37 -7.24
CA GLY A 348 6.87 -17.32 -6.53
C GLY A 348 6.46 -15.91 -6.11
N LEU A 349 7.02 -14.87 -6.75
CA LEU A 349 6.74 -13.47 -6.42
C LEU A 349 5.69 -12.83 -7.35
N GLY A 350 5.57 -13.28 -8.60
CA GLY A 350 4.75 -12.62 -9.61
C GLY A 350 3.27 -12.44 -9.22
N LEU A 351 2.64 -13.46 -8.63
CA LEU A 351 1.23 -13.38 -8.20
C LEU A 351 1.05 -12.54 -6.92
N ALA A 352 2.02 -12.57 -6.00
CA ALA A 352 2.02 -11.70 -4.83
C ALA A 352 2.13 -10.22 -5.21
N ILE A 353 2.97 -9.91 -6.21
CA ILE A 353 3.08 -8.58 -6.80
C ILE A 353 1.76 -8.18 -7.45
N CYS A 354 1.10 -9.08 -8.20
CA CYS A 354 -0.20 -8.77 -8.78
C CYS A 354 -1.25 -8.39 -7.72
N ARG A 355 -1.28 -9.11 -6.59
CA ARG A 355 -2.16 -8.78 -5.45
C ARG A 355 -1.84 -7.38 -4.91
N GLN A 356 -0.57 -7.09 -4.66
CA GLN A 356 -0.15 -5.78 -4.11
C GLN A 356 -0.43 -4.62 -5.05
N ILE A 357 -0.18 -4.77 -6.35
CA ILE A 357 -0.50 -3.74 -7.35
C ILE A 357 -2.01 -3.50 -7.36
N ALA A 358 -2.82 -4.56 -7.43
CA ALA A 358 -4.28 -4.44 -7.46
C ALA A 358 -4.80 -3.72 -6.20
N GLU A 359 -4.35 -4.14 -5.00
CA GLU A 359 -4.76 -3.52 -3.73
C GLU A 359 -4.33 -2.05 -3.63
N ARG A 360 -3.12 -1.70 -4.09
CA ARG A 360 -2.62 -0.31 -4.10
C ARG A 360 -3.40 0.59 -5.05
N MET A 361 -3.84 0.06 -6.18
CA MET A 361 -4.72 0.75 -7.13
C MET A 361 -6.20 0.74 -6.68
N GLY A 362 -6.50 0.39 -5.42
CA GLY A 362 -7.86 0.35 -4.86
C GLY A 362 -8.72 -0.81 -5.36
N GLY A 363 -8.12 -1.75 -6.08
CA GLY A 363 -8.76 -2.90 -6.71
C GLY A 363 -8.58 -4.21 -5.95
N CYS A 364 -8.90 -5.32 -6.63
CA CYS A 364 -8.69 -6.66 -6.10
C CYS A 364 -8.32 -7.65 -7.21
N ILE A 365 -7.69 -8.77 -6.82
CA ILE A 365 -7.41 -9.90 -7.69
C ILE A 365 -8.12 -11.15 -7.14
N SER A 366 -8.69 -11.95 -8.03
CA SER A 366 -9.34 -13.22 -7.69
C SER A 366 -8.91 -14.35 -8.61
N LEU A 367 -9.05 -15.57 -8.11
CA LEU A 367 -8.81 -16.82 -8.83
C LEU A 367 -10.14 -17.56 -8.96
N GLY A 368 -10.41 -18.07 -10.15
CA GLY A 368 -11.55 -18.91 -10.46
C GLY A 368 -11.20 -20.03 -11.44
N VAL A 369 -12.23 -20.78 -11.85
CA VAL A 369 -12.12 -21.80 -12.89
C VAL A 369 -12.32 -21.14 -14.25
N SER A 370 -11.42 -21.41 -15.19
CA SER A 370 -11.55 -20.89 -16.55
C SER A 370 -12.67 -21.61 -17.31
N PRO A 371 -13.44 -20.90 -18.17
CA PRO A 371 -14.30 -21.53 -19.16
C PRO A 371 -13.54 -22.43 -20.13
N MET A 372 -12.22 -22.27 -20.25
CA MET A 372 -11.34 -23.11 -21.05
C MET A 372 -10.88 -24.39 -20.32
N GLY A 373 -11.31 -24.59 -19.07
CA GLY A 373 -11.02 -25.78 -18.26
C GLY A 373 -9.81 -25.65 -17.32
N GLY A 374 -9.00 -24.59 -17.43
CA GLY A 374 -7.87 -24.30 -16.55
C GLY A 374 -8.17 -23.24 -15.49
N ALA A 375 -7.23 -22.31 -15.27
CA ALA A 375 -7.39 -21.25 -14.27
C ALA A 375 -7.83 -19.92 -14.88
N ARG A 376 -8.65 -19.18 -14.11
CA ARG A 376 -9.05 -17.81 -14.40
C ARG A 376 -8.46 -16.89 -13.36
N PHE A 377 -7.61 -15.95 -13.78
CA PHE A 377 -7.18 -14.83 -12.94
C PHE A 377 -7.93 -13.58 -13.37
N GLN A 378 -8.59 -12.92 -12.42
CA GLN A 378 -9.37 -11.72 -12.68
C GLN A 378 -8.93 -10.60 -11.75
N VAL A 379 -8.54 -9.47 -12.32
CA VAL A 379 -8.17 -8.25 -11.60
C VAL A 379 -9.23 -7.19 -11.89
N ARG A 380 -9.76 -6.55 -10.85
CA ARG A 380 -10.70 -5.43 -10.98
C ARG A 380 -10.08 -4.18 -10.40
N LEU A 381 -9.97 -3.12 -11.20
CA LEU A 381 -9.37 -1.84 -10.84
C LEU A 381 -10.42 -0.73 -10.95
N PRO A 382 -10.68 0.05 -9.88
CA PRO A 382 -11.46 1.28 -9.97
C PRO A 382 -10.57 2.39 -10.54
N LEU A 383 -10.79 2.77 -11.79
CA LEU A 383 -10.03 3.79 -12.50
C LEU A 383 -10.92 4.96 -12.90
N SER A 384 -10.31 6.09 -13.25
CA SER A 384 -11.03 7.24 -13.79
C SER A 384 -10.89 7.27 -15.31
N ALA A 385 -12.00 7.45 -16.02
CA ALA A 385 -11.94 7.73 -17.46
C ALA A 385 -11.32 9.12 -17.68
N CYS A 386 -10.47 9.26 -18.69
CA CYS A 386 -9.94 10.56 -19.10
C CYS A 386 -10.21 10.81 -20.59
N ALA A 387 -10.23 12.10 -20.97
CA ALA A 387 -10.27 12.44 -22.38
C ALA A 387 -8.93 12.05 -23.01
N ALA A 388 -8.97 11.57 -24.26
CA ALA A 388 -7.76 11.32 -25.03
C ALA A 388 -6.87 12.57 -24.98
N ASP A 389 -5.61 12.42 -24.57
CA ASP A 389 -4.68 13.52 -24.69
C ASP A 389 -4.49 13.79 -26.19
N ALA A 390 -4.89 14.97 -26.64
CA ALA A 390 -4.73 15.39 -28.03
C ALA A 390 -3.23 15.47 -28.43
N GLY A 391 -2.30 15.36 -27.48
CA GLY A 391 -0.87 15.21 -27.69
C GLY A 391 -0.36 13.77 -27.82
N ALA A 392 -1.13 12.76 -27.42
CA ALA A 392 -0.71 11.35 -27.48
C ALA A 392 -1.06 10.71 -28.83
N VAL A 393 -0.51 11.28 -29.90
CA VAL A 393 -0.29 10.49 -31.13
C VAL A 393 0.82 9.52 -30.78
N GLY A 394 0.47 8.29 -30.39
CA GLY A 394 1.47 7.22 -30.24
C GLY A 394 2.36 7.19 -31.49
N PRO A 395 3.68 7.00 -31.36
CA PRO A 395 4.57 7.11 -32.50
C PRO A 395 4.12 6.10 -33.54
N VAL A 396 3.62 6.62 -34.67
CA VAL A 396 3.32 5.83 -35.85
C VAL A 396 4.60 5.07 -36.17
N MET A 397 4.58 3.75 -36.01
CA MET A 397 5.67 2.89 -36.45
C MET A 397 5.79 3.06 -37.97
N ALA A 398 6.67 3.97 -38.39
CA ALA A 398 7.04 4.12 -39.77
C ALA A 398 7.88 2.88 -40.18
N GLU A 399 7.55 2.31 -41.33
CA GLU A 399 8.25 1.17 -41.90
C GLU A 399 9.78 1.40 -42.01
N PRO A 400 10.59 0.33 -41.99
CA PRO A 400 12.05 0.44 -41.91
C PRO A 400 12.59 1.17 -43.15
N THR A 401 13.04 2.42 -42.95
CA THR A 401 13.89 3.08 -43.93
C THR A 401 15.35 2.82 -43.56
N PRO A 402 16.20 2.32 -44.47
CA PRO A 402 17.64 2.22 -44.25
C PRO A 402 18.22 3.64 -44.21
N HIS A 403 18.81 4.05 -43.08
CA HIS A 403 19.63 5.26 -43.05
C HIS A 403 21.06 4.89 -43.45
N GLU A 404 21.54 5.41 -44.58
CA GLU A 404 22.94 5.26 -44.98
C GLU A 404 23.84 6.05 -44.01
N THR A 405 24.60 5.32 -43.19
CA THR A 405 25.84 5.74 -42.49
C THR A 405 25.83 7.06 -41.68
N LEU A 406 25.06 7.13 -40.58
CA LEU A 406 25.21 8.22 -39.60
C LEU A 406 26.56 8.12 -38.86
N HIS A 407 27.18 9.26 -38.54
CA HIS A 407 28.30 9.36 -37.61
C HIS A 407 27.83 9.87 -36.25
N VAL A 408 27.86 8.99 -35.24
CA VAL A 408 27.21 9.20 -33.94
C VAL A 408 28.24 9.32 -32.82
N LEU A 409 28.09 10.33 -31.98
CA LEU A 409 28.88 10.46 -30.75
C LEU A 409 28.18 9.72 -29.60
N VAL A 410 28.86 8.79 -28.94
CA VAL A 410 28.36 8.04 -27.80
C VAL A 410 29.07 8.50 -26.54
N VAL A 411 28.34 9.07 -25.61
CA VAL A 411 28.87 9.65 -24.37
C VAL A 411 28.28 8.93 -23.17
N ASP A 412 29.12 8.20 -22.43
CA ASP A 412 28.72 7.47 -21.22
C ASP A 412 30.00 7.21 -20.40
N ASP A 413 29.95 7.31 -19.07
CA ASP A 413 31.13 7.12 -18.23
C ASP A 413 31.52 5.64 -18.09
N ASN A 414 30.58 4.73 -18.31
CA ASN A 414 30.79 3.30 -18.27
C ASN A 414 31.24 2.76 -19.63
N ALA A 415 32.48 2.24 -19.67
CA ALA A 415 33.08 1.66 -20.88
C ALA A 415 32.23 0.53 -21.51
N THR A 416 31.48 -0.22 -20.69
CA THR A 416 30.60 -1.30 -21.18
C THR A 416 29.38 -0.73 -21.90
N ASN A 417 28.76 0.32 -21.36
CA ASN A 417 27.62 0.97 -21.99
C ASN A 417 28.02 1.63 -23.31
N ARG A 418 29.16 2.34 -23.34
CA ARG A 418 29.72 2.91 -24.57
C ARG A 418 29.94 1.83 -25.63
N PHE A 419 30.54 0.71 -25.23
CA PHE A 419 30.79 -0.41 -26.13
C PHE A 419 29.49 -1.00 -26.69
N VAL A 420 28.48 -1.22 -25.85
CA VAL A 420 27.17 -1.76 -26.26
C VAL A 420 26.47 -0.81 -27.23
N ALA A 421 26.37 0.48 -26.88
CA ALA A 421 25.72 1.48 -27.73
C ALA A 421 26.43 1.62 -29.09
N ALA A 422 27.76 1.66 -29.10
CA ALA A 422 28.54 1.71 -30.35
C ALA A 422 28.34 0.45 -31.21
N LYS A 423 28.22 -0.74 -30.61
CA LYS A 423 27.94 -1.98 -31.35
C LYS A 423 26.53 -2.01 -31.93
N LEU A 424 25.54 -1.47 -31.21
CA LEU A 424 24.17 -1.33 -31.75
C LEU A 424 24.15 -0.35 -32.94
N LEU A 425 24.87 0.76 -32.85
CA LEU A 425 25.01 1.71 -33.95
C LEU A 425 25.71 1.08 -35.17
N GLU A 426 26.80 0.33 -34.97
CA GLU A 426 27.47 -0.43 -36.04
C GLU A 426 26.50 -1.41 -36.73
N MET A 427 25.65 -2.08 -35.95
CA MET A 427 24.60 -2.96 -36.49
C MET A 427 23.56 -2.22 -37.31
N PHE A 428 23.25 -0.97 -36.97
CA PHE A 428 22.35 -0.12 -37.75
C PHE A 428 23.05 0.50 -38.98
N GLY A 429 24.30 0.12 -39.26
CA GLY A 429 25.09 0.67 -40.36
C GLY A 429 25.69 2.05 -40.07
N CYS A 430 25.66 2.50 -38.82
CA CYS A 430 26.22 3.77 -38.37
C CYS A 430 27.68 3.61 -37.93
N THR A 431 28.43 4.70 -37.94
CA THR A 431 29.76 4.79 -37.32
C THR A 431 29.65 5.52 -35.99
N ALA A 432 30.48 5.15 -35.01
CA ALA A 432 30.41 5.74 -33.69
C ALA A 432 31.78 6.18 -33.18
N GLU A 433 31.80 7.28 -32.45
CA GLU A 433 32.92 7.70 -31.61
C GLU A 433 32.50 7.73 -30.14
N MET A 434 33.44 7.51 -29.24
CA MET A 434 33.17 7.38 -27.81
C MET A 434 33.81 8.54 -27.03
N ALA A 435 33.08 9.07 -26.07
CA ALA A 435 33.56 10.03 -25.07
C ALA A 435 33.14 9.58 -23.67
N GLU A 436 33.97 9.82 -22.65
CA GLU A 436 33.74 9.30 -21.30
C GLU A 436 32.99 10.28 -20.38
N ASN A 437 32.83 11.54 -20.80
CA ASN A 437 32.18 12.58 -20.02
C ASN A 437 31.71 13.73 -20.92
N GLY A 438 30.92 14.66 -20.34
CA GLY A 438 30.37 15.79 -21.08
C GLY A 438 31.40 16.77 -21.64
N GLN A 439 32.58 16.90 -21.03
CA GLN A 439 33.63 17.80 -21.51
C GLN A 439 34.30 17.24 -22.77
N GLU A 440 34.62 15.95 -22.78
CA GLU A 440 35.12 15.26 -23.98
C GLU A 440 34.10 15.31 -25.12
N ALA A 441 32.80 15.21 -24.80
CA ALA A 441 31.76 15.36 -25.79
C ALA A 441 31.73 16.77 -26.41
N LEU A 442 31.86 17.81 -25.59
CA LEU A 442 31.93 19.19 -26.06
C LEU A 442 33.16 19.41 -26.96
N ASP A 443 34.32 18.92 -26.53
CA ASP A 443 35.58 19.04 -27.28
C ASP A 443 35.49 18.30 -28.63
N ALA A 444 34.89 17.10 -28.64
CA ALA A 444 34.68 16.31 -29.85
C ALA A 444 33.77 17.03 -30.86
N VAL A 445 32.65 17.58 -30.40
CA VAL A 445 31.68 18.30 -31.24
C VAL A 445 32.25 19.60 -31.80
N GLN A 446 33.19 20.25 -31.09
CA GLN A 446 33.92 21.41 -31.61
C GLN A 446 34.97 21.01 -32.66
N ALA A 447 35.59 19.84 -32.50
CA ALA A 447 36.64 19.37 -33.40
C ALA A 447 36.10 18.85 -34.73
N ARG A 448 34.92 18.22 -34.74
CA ARG A 448 34.33 17.60 -35.94
C ARG A 448 32.80 17.51 -35.90
N PRO A 449 32.14 17.44 -37.06
CA PRO A 449 30.69 17.27 -37.12
C PRO A 449 30.26 15.84 -36.79
N PHE A 450 29.08 15.72 -36.18
CA PHE A 450 28.34 14.47 -35.96
C PHE A 450 26.90 14.66 -36.45
N ASP A 451 26.24 13.54 -36.73
CA ASP A 451 24.82 13.53 -37.14
C ASP A 451 23.88 13.36 -35.94
N LEU A 452 24.37 12.78 -34.86
CA LEU A 452 23.64 12.52 -33.61
C LEU A 452 24.61 12.37 -32.44
N ALA A 453 24.20 12.77 -31.24
CA ALA A 453 24.85 12.32 -30.00
C ALA A 453 23.88 11.49 -29.14
N LEU A 454 24.35 10.35 -28.64
CA LEU A 454 23.75 9.60 -27.54
C LEU A 454 24.45 10.04 -26.25
N MET A 455 23.74 10.72 -25.37
CA MET A 455 24.32 11.41 -24.21
C MET A 455 23.77 10.86 -22.90
N ASP A 456 24.61 10.23 -22.10
CA ASP A 456 24.25 9.89 -20.72
C ASP A 456 24.01 11.15 -19.87
N ILE A 457 23.07 11.08 -18.94
CA ILE A 457 22.73 12.22 -18.08
C ILE A 457 23.74 12.35 -16.93
N LYS A 458 24.01 11.26 -16.22
CA LYS A 458 24.81 11.28 -14.99
C LYS A 458 26.24 10.81 -15.29
N MET A 459 27.15 11.77 -15.45
CA MET A 459 28.57 11.49 -15.72
C MET A 459 29.46 12.37 -14.83
N PRO A 460 30.68 11.91 -14.47
CA PRO A 460 31.66 12.73 -13.77
C PRO A 460 32.19 13.86 -14.65
N VAL A 461 32.85 14.86 -14.04
CA VAL A 461 33.45 16.05 -14.68
C VAL A 461 32.41 17.03 -15.24
N MET A 462 31.58 16.58 -16.19
CA MET A 462 30.48 17.34 -16.76
C MET A 462 29.33 16.39 -17.09
N ASP A 463 28.17 16.69 -16.52
CA ASP A 463 26.94 15.92 -16.76
C ASP A 463 26.34 16.20 -18.15
N GLY A 464 25.45 15.32 -18.62
CA GLY A 464 24.88 15.39 -19.97
C GLY A 464 24.03 16.64 -20.21
N VAL A 465 23.41 17.17 -19.15
CA VAL A 465 22.58 18.38 -19.21
C VAL A 465 23.46 19.62 -19.40
N ALA A 466 24.53 19.73 -18.62
CA ALA A 466 25.53 20.79 -18.74
C ALA A 466 26.26 20.72 -20.09
N ALA A 467 26.63 19.52 -20.55
CA ALA A 467 27.24 19.31 -21.86
C ALA A 467 26.32 19.75 -22.99
N THR A 468 25.03 19.41 -22.92
CA THR A 468 24.03 19.82 -23.89
C THR A 468 23.90 21.33 -23.95
N ARG A 469 23.78 22.01 -22.80
CA ARG A 469 23.72 23.49 -22.74
C ARG A 469 24.97 24.12 -23.35
N ALA A 470 26.14 23.54 -23.07
CA ALA A 470 27.41 24.01 -23.63
C ALA A 470 27.47 23.82 -25.15
N ILE A 471 27.04 22.66 -25.68
CA ILE A 471 26.96 22.38 -27.12
C ILE A 471 25.97 23.35 -27.81
N ARG A 472 24.81 23.60 -27.20
CA ARG A 472 23.80 24.55 -27.70
C ARG A 472 24.30 25.99 -27.73
N ALA A 473 25.22 26.36 -26.84
CA ALA A 473 25.85 27.68 -26.81
C ALA A 473 26.96 27.87 -27.87
N LEU A 474 27.36 26.81 -28.59
CA LEU A 474 28.31 26.92 -29.69
C LEU A 474 27.72 27.69 -30.87
N SER A 475 28.59 28.18 -31.76
CA SER A 475 28.19 28.81 -33.01
C SER A 475 28.17 27.79 -34.15
N GLY A 476 27.26 27.94 -35.11
CA GLY A 476 27.22 27.12 -36.32
C GLY A 476 26.51 25.77 -36.15
N PRO A 477 26.71 24.81 -37.07
CA PRO A 477 25.94 23.56 -37.15
C PRO A 477 26.00 22.69 -35.89
N ALA A 478 27.11 22.74 -35.15
CA ALA A 478 27.29 22.01 -33.89
C ALA A 478 26.21 22.32 -32.85
N SER A 479 25.73 23.58 -32.79
CA SER A 479 24.65 23.98 -31.89
C SER A 479 23.32 23.28 -32.19
N ARG A 480 23.15 22.75 -33.40
CA ARG A 480 21.93 22.06 -33.85
C ARG A 480 22.08 20.54 -33.88
N LEU A 481 23.22 20.01 -33.41
CA LEU A 481 23.43 18.57 -33.31
C LEU A 481 22.26 17.93 -32.56
N PRO A 482 21.53 16.96 -33.15
CA PRO A 482 20.51 16.24 -32.43
C PRO A 482 21.14 15.47 -31.26
N ILE A 483 20.59 15.61 -30.05
CA ILE A 483 21.08 14.95 -28.83
C ILE A 483 19.96 14.10 -28.25
N LEU A 484 20.18 12.79 -28.15
CA LEU A 484 19.30 11.83 -27.50
C LEU A 484 19.82 11.52 -26.09
N ALA A 485 19.04 11.82 -25.07
CA ALA A 485 19.36 11.49 -23.69
C ALA A 485 19.31 9.98 -23.45
N LEU A 486 20.31 9.43 -22.78
CA LEU A 486 20.30 8.07 -22.24
C LEU A 486 20.10 8.17 -20.73
N THR A 487 18.95 7.74 -20.21
CA THR A 487 18.64 7.85 -18.77
C THR A 487 18.23 6.52 -18.16
N ALA A 488 18.56 6.30 -16.88
CA ALA A 488 18.17 5.10 -16.12
C ALA A 488 16.75 5.19 -15.53
N ASN A 489 16.23 6.41 -15.31
CA ASN A 489 14.84 6.70 -14.98
C ASN A 489 14.34 7.74 -16.00
N ALA A 490 13.31 7.42 -16.78
CA ALA A 490 12.58 8.46 -17.52
C ALA A 490 11.22 8.64 -16.84
N GLU A 491 11.26 9.28 -15.67
CA GLU A 491 10.06 9.88 -15.06
C GLU A 491 9.72 11.14 -15.87
N GLU A 492 8.44 11.45 -16.10
CA GLU A 492 7.99 12.55 -16.97
C GLU A 492 8.56 13.93 -16.56
N GLY A 493 8.88 14.12 -15.27
CA GLY A 493 9.49 15.36 -14.77
C GLY A 493 10.92 15.59 -15.25
N ASP A 494 11.70 14.52 -15.40
CA ASP A 494 13.09 14.58 -15.85
C ASP A 494 13.18 14.82 -17.37
N GLU A 495 12.25 14.25 -18.15
CA GLU A 495 12.20 14.42 -19.60
C GLU A 495 11.95 15.87 -20.02
N LEU A 496 11.03 16.57 -19.33
CA LEU A 496 10.79 18.00 -19.55
C LEU A 496 12.06 18.84 -19.31
N ASP A 497 12.83 18.51 -18.27
CA ASP A 497 14.08 19.19 -17.95
C ASP A 497 15.18 18.93 -19.00
N TYR A 498 15.24 17.72 -19.55
CA TYR A 498 16.17 17.35 -20.63
C TYR A 498 15.84 18.08 -21.94
N ILE A 499 14.57 18.13 -22.32
CA ILE A 499 14.11 18.88 -23.49
C ILE A 499 14.35 20.39 -23.28
N ALA A 500 14.05 20.93 -22.10
CA ALA A 500 14.32 22.33 -21.76
C ALA A 500 15.82 22.69 -21.80
N ALA A 501 16.71 21.73 -21.49
CA ALA A 501 18.15 21.89 -21.64
C ALA A 501 18.62 21.89 -23.11
N GLY A 502 17.75 21.48 -24.04
CA GLY A 502 17.99 21.46 -25.48
C GLY A 502 18.21 20.08 -26.08
N MET A 503 17.94 19.00 -25.35
CA MET A 503 17.94 17.64 -25.91
C MET A 503 16.71 17.42 -26.79
N ASN A 504 16.76 16.45 -27.68
CA ASN A 504 15.76 16.24 -28.74
C ASN A 504 14.88 15.02 -28.51
N GLY A 505 15.21 14.20 -27.52
CA GLY A 505 14.44 13.04 -27.11
C GLY A 505 15.18 12.24 -26.03
N VAL A 506 14.52 11.21 -25.53
CA VAL A 506 15.07 10.31 -24.50
C VAL A 506 15.02 8.86 -24.97
N ALA A 507 15.99 8.07 -24.52
CA ALA A 507 15.97 6.62 -24.59
C ALA A 507 16.32 6.06 -23.22
N GLN A 508 15.46 5.16 -22.72
CA GLN A 508 15.66 4.53 -21.43
C GLN A 508 16.77 3.47 -21.49
N LYS A 509 17.59 3.43 -20.43
CA LYS A 509 18.51 2.34 -20.12
C LYS A 509 17.76 1.26 -19.33
N PRO A 510 17.94 -0.04 -19.60
CA PRO A 510 18.92 -0.62 -20.52
C PRO A 510 18.53 -0.40 -21.99
N ILE A 511 19.53 -0.05 -22.81
CA ILE A 511 19.34 0.28 -24.23
C ILE A 511 18.83 -0.95 -24.98
N GLN A 512 17.55 -0.95 -25.33
CA GLN A 512 16.96 -1.97 -26.19
C GLN A 512 17.17 -1.59 -27.66
N PRO A 513 17.58 -2.52 -28.54
CA PRO A 513 17.89 -2.20 -29.94
C PRO A 513 16.75 -1.50 -30.68
N ASP A 514 15.53 -2.03 -30.57
CA ASP A 514 14.38 -1.51 -31.31
C ASP A 514 13.91 -0.16 -30.76
N ALA A 515 13.93 0.00 -29.43
CA ALA A 515 13.60 1.27 -28.76
C ALA A 515 14.60 2.37 -29.12
N LEU A 516 15.91 2.06 -29.10
CA LEU A 516 16.95 3.00 -29.49
C LEU A 516 16.80 3.41 -30.96
N LEU A 517 16.58 2.44 -31.86
CA LEU A 517 16.41 2.74 -33.29
C LEU A 517 15.20 3.65 -33.54
N ASN A 518 14.09 3.41 -32.86
CA ASN A 518 12.90 4.26 -32.94
C ASN A 518 13.15 5.67 -32.40
N ALA A 519 13.81 5.80 -31.25
CA ALA A 519 14.16 7.09 -30.67
C ALA A 519 15.08 7.91 -31.59
N ILE A 520 16.10 7.25 -32.18
CA ILE A 520 16.98 7.87 -33.18
C ILE A 520 16.18 8.40 -34.38
N ARG A 521 15.24 7.61 -34.92
CA ARG A 521 14.40 8.01 -36.05
C ARG A 521 13.55 9.23 -35.74
N LEU A 522 12.90 9.24 -34.58
CA LEU A 522 12.04 10.36 -34.15
C LEU A 522 12.86 11.66 -34.05
N VAL A 523 14.03 11.59 -33.40
CA VAL A 523 14.93 12.73 -33.24
C VAL A 523 15.42 13.26 -34.59
N LEU A 524 15.81 12.38 -35.52
CA LEU A 524 16.29 12.78 -36.84
C LEU A 524 15.19 13.32 -37.74
N ALA A 525 13.97 12.77 -37.67
CA ALA A 525 12.82 13.27 -38.42
C ALA A 525 12.39 14.66 -37.96
N ALA A 526 12.41 14.91 -36.64
CA ALA A 526 12.15 16.22 -36.06
C ALA A 526 13.24 17.26 -36.44
N ALA A 527 14.51 16.84 -36.52
CA ALA A 527 15.61 17.70 -36.95
C ALA A 527 15.51 18.12 -38.43
N GLN A 528 14.94 17.27 -39.30
CA GLN A 528 14.76 17.56 -40.73
C GLN A 528 13.57 18.50 -41.02
N THR A 529 12.62 18.60 -40.10
CA THR A 529 11.39 19.42 -40.26
C THR A 529 11.49 20.81 -39.63
N ALA A 530 12.58 21.11 -38.90
CA ALA A 530 12.82 22.43 -38.33
C ALA A 530 13.12 23.47 -39.45
N PRO A 531 12.39 24.61 -39.53
CA PRO A 531 12.57 25.57 -40.61
C PRO A 531 13.95 26.22 -40.57
N VAL A 532 14.60 26.32 -41.73
CA VAL A 532 15.85 27.07 -41.93
C VAL A 532 15.60 28.53 -41.53
N PRO A 533 16.30 29.09 -40.52
CA PRO A 533 16.24 30.51 -40.26
C PRO A 533 16.87 31.22 -41.47
N GLN A 534 16.09 32.05 -42.17
CA GLN A 534 16.62 32.92 -43.20
C GLN A 534 17.71 33.80 -42.57
N ALA A 535 18.92 33.71 -43.15
CA ALA A 535 20.04 34.56 -42.77
C ALA A 535 19.65 36.03 -42.98
N ALA A 536 19.87 36.86 -41.95
CA ALA A 536 19.80 38.31 -42.03
C ALA A 536 21.13 38.89 -42.52
#